data_AF-A0A969JYP9-F1
#
_entry.id   AF-A0A969JYP9-F1
#
_cell.length_a   1.000
_cell.length_b   1.000
_cell.length_c   1.000
_cell.angle_alpha   90.00
_cell.angle_beta   90.00
_cell.angle_gamma   90.00
#
_symmetry.space_group_name_H-M   'P 1'
#
loop_
_entity.id
_entity.type
_entity.pdbx_description
1 polymer ?
#
loop_
_entity_poly.entity_id
_entity_poly.type
_entity_poly.pdbx_seq_one_letter_code
_entity_poly.pdbx_strand_id
1 'polypeptide(L)'
;MQRHLPAAQRIHTDRCGFGSLGCPIAPGITGFEGEYQNPANPHNPMLDADGRVWITTQVRREWAQDLPPFCNEAREIADNYHHRQLGWYDTKTAQYQLIDTCYGTHHLQFDANGVLWTSGDSYVIGWFDPAKYDPAKPETLQQAQGWSAVTIDSDGDGAADTPIVGFNYGIIPNPTDASVWTAQPGGDPGGPADYRGRLVRYDPATNRHESYIPPRPGAGPRGVDVDTKGIIWVALGGSGHLGRFDRSKCTRHWGNGDQCAEGWTLYRSPGPRMRTSDAAEHAQSADFHYYLFVDQFDTLGLGKDIVVMNGTGSDSLLAFDAQTERFTVIRIPYPLNTYTRGLDGRIDDANAGWKGRGLWFTNGLDPIVHAELPQSYVGKVQLRPDPLAK
;
A
#
# COMPACT_ATOMS: atom_id res chain seq x y z
N MET A 1 -7.52 -61.28 0.88
CA MET A 1 -7.92 -60.71 -0.42
C MET A 1 -7.27 -59.34 -0.55
N GLN A 2 -6.21 -59.27 -1.34
CA GLN A 2 -5.59 -58.01 -1.76
C GLN A 2 -6.59 -57.23 -2.63
N ARG A 3 -6.77 -55.94 -2.37
CA ARG A 3 -7.24 -54.99 -3.38
C ARG A 3 -6.16 -53.93 -3.55
N HIS A 4 -5.62 -53.88 -4.76
CA HIS A 4 -4.59 -52.97 -5.22
C HIS A 4 -5.07 -51.52 -5.18
N LEU A 5 -4.23 -50.63 -4.62
CA LEU A 5 -4.26 -49.20 -4.91
C LEU A 5 -3.42 -48.97 -6.19
N PRO A 6 -3.93 -48.25 -7.21
CA PRO A 6 -3.14 -47.96 -8.40
C PRO A 6 -2.03 -46.94 -8.11
N ALA A 7 -0.95 -47.11 -8.86
CA ALA A 7 0.29 -46.35 -8.79
C ALA A 7 0.13 -44.85 -9.07
N ALA A 8 0.99 -44.07 -8.40
CA ALA A 8 1.22 -42.65 -8.63
C ALA A 8 1.48 -42.37 -10.12
N GLN A 9 0.62 -41.55 -10.71
CA GLN A 9 0.87 -40.97 -12.03
C GLN A 9 1.88 -39.83 -11.85
N ARG A 10 3.07 -40.04 -12.40
CA ARG A 10 4.07 -38.99 -12.64
C ARG A 10 3.42 -37.91 -13.50
N ILE A 11 3.22 -36.72 -12.94
CA ILE A 11 2.89 -35.54 -13.73
C ILE A 11 4.22 -34.96 -14.22
N HIS A 12 4.33 -34.93 -15.54
CA HIS A 12 5.44 -34.32 -16.27
C HIS A 12 5.62 -32.87 -15.85
N THR A 13 6.77 -32.60 -15.25
CA THR A 13 7.47 -31.31 -15.31
C THR A 13 7.73 -31.03 -16.78
N ASP A 14 7.17 -29.96 -17.34
CA ASP A 14 7.71 -29.21 -18.48
C ASP A 14 6.67 -28.17 -18.96
N ARG A 15 6.78 -26.94 -18.43
CA ARG A 15 6.44 -25.64 -19.05
C ARG A 15 6.47 -24.54 -17.97
N CYS A 16 7.68 -24.15 -17.58
CA CYS A 16 7.92 -23.01 -16.72
C CYS A 16 8.12 -21.75 -17.57
N GLY A 17 7.03 -21.03 -17.83
CA GLY A 17 7.02 -19.68 -18.40
C GLY A 17 5.75 -18.99 -17.90
N PHE A 18 5.87 -17.85 -17.22
CA PHE A 18 4.84 -17.19 -16.36
C PHE A 18 4.14 -18.07 -15.30
N GLY A 19 4.20 -19.40 -15.43
CA GLY A 19 3.75 -20.43 -14.49
C GLY A 19 4.89 -21.07 -13.70
N SER A 20 5.93 -20.32 -13.36
CA SER A 20 7.04 -20.80 -12.52
C SER A 20 7.45 -19.79 -11.46
N LEU A 21 6.48 -19.37 -10.65
CA LEU A 21 6.68 -18.51 -9.50
C LEU A 21 6.24 -19.28 -8.27
N GLY A 22 7.23 -19.76 -7.49
CA GLY A 22 7.02 -20.61 -6.31
C GLY A 22 6.35 -21.95 -6.64
N CYS A 23 6.82 -23.06 -6.06
CA CYS A 23 5.91 -24.20 -5.97
C CYS A 23 4.67 -23.70 -5.19
N PRO A 24 3.43 -23.97 -5.65
CA PRO A 24 2.25 -23.60 -4.88
C PRO A 24 2.43 -24.15 -3.47
N ILE A 25 2.43 -23.25 -2.48
CA ILE A 25 2.18 -23.66 -1.11
C ILE A 25 0.81 -24.35 -1.17
N ALA A 26 0.66 -25.50 -0.51
CA ALA A 26 -0.66 -26.10 -0.33
C ALA A 26 -1.61 -24.97 0.13
N PRO A 27 -2.78 -24.78 -0.51
CA PRO A 27 -3.61 -23.62 -0.29
C PRO A 27 -3.67 -23.30 1.21
N GLY A 28 -3.32 -22.07 1.59
CA GLY A 28 -3.54 -21.62 2.96
C GLY A 28 -5.01 -21.85 3.32
N ILE A 29 -5.32 -22.09 4.60
CA ILE A 29 -6.70 -22.33 5.05
C ILE A 29 -7.58 -21.18 4.55
N THR A 30 -8.34 -21.45 3.51
CA THR A 30 -9.30 -20.56 2.89
C THR A 30 -10.62 -21.32 2.78
N GLY A 31 -11.74 -20.62 2.87
CA GLY A 31 -13.06 -21.22 2.63
C GLY A 31 -13.27 -21.71 1.19
N PHE A 32 -12.27 -21.54 0.32
CA PHE A 32 -12.33 -21.74 -1.12
C PHE A 32 -11.09 -22.51 -1.63
N GLU A 33 -10.75 -23.62 -0.98
CA GLU A 33 -9.59 -24.46 -1.32
C GLU A 33 -9.66 -24.93 -2.79
N GLY A 34 -8.61 -24.65 -3.58
CA GLY A 34 -8.52 -25.05 -4.98
C GLY A 34 -9.17 -24.10 -6.01
N GLU A 35 -9.88 -23.07 -5.57
CA GLU A 35 -10.51 -22.08 -6.45
C GLU A 35 -9.53 -21.04 -7.01
N TYR A 36 -8.39 -20.83 -6.35
CA TYR A 36 -7.38 -19.84 -6.74
C TYR A 36 -6.05 -20.50 -7.14
N GLN A 37 -5.68 -20.36 -8.42
CA GLN A 37 -4.34 -20.69 -8.94
C GLN A 37 -3.58 -19.38 -9.20
N ASN A 38 -2.83 -18.90 -8.21
CA ASN A 38 -2.15 -17.60 -8.28
C ASN A 38 -0.61 -17.75 -8.26
N PRO A 39 0.03 -18.24 -9.34
CA PRO A 39 1.47 -18.46 -9.36
C PRO A 39 2.24 -17.14 -9.28
N ALA A 40 1.83 -16.13 -10.07
CA ALA A 40 2.30 -14.77 -9.89
C ALA A 40 1.42 -14.13 -8.82
N ASN A 41 1.96 -13.65 -7.72
CA ASN A 41 1.20 -12.94 -6.70
C ASN A 41 1.35 -11.41 -6.90
N PRO A 42 0.81 -10.78 -7.98
CA PRO A 42 1.03 -9.37 -8.26
C PRO A 42 0.24 -8.47 -7.31
N HIS A 43 0.79 -7.31 -6.99
CA HIS A 43 0.15 -6.32 -6.16
C HIS A 43 0.61 -4.89 -6.47
N ASN A 44 -0.28 -3.94 -6.17
CA ASN A 44 -0.10 -2.49 -6.23
C ASN A 44 0.68 -1.96 -7.46
N PRO A 45 0.11 -2.02 -8.68
CA PRO A 45 0.80 -1.56 -9.89
C PRO A 45 0.93 -0.03 -9.94
N MET A 46 2.09 0.52 -10.30
CA MET A 46 2.30 1.95 -10.61
C MET A 46 2.92 2.14 -12.00
N LEU A 47 2.61 3.26 -12.65
CA LEU A 47 3.13 3.58 -13.98
C LEU A 47 4.35 4.51 -13.86
N ASP A 48 5.43 4.23 -14.59
CA ASP A 48 6.56 5.16 -14.73
C ASP A 48 6.42 6.08 -15.97
N ALA A 49 7.36 7.02 -16.10
CA ALA A 49 7.39 7.98 -17.20
C ALA A 49 7.68 7.34 -18.58
N ASP A 50 8.25 6.13 -18.62
CA ASP A 50 8.54 5.39 -19.85
C ASP A 50 7.34 4.55 -20.33
N GLY A 51 6.28 4.47 -19.51
CA GLY A 51 5.09 3.67 -19.75
C GLY A 51 5.23 2.22 -19.28
N ARG A 52 6.13 1.92 -18.35
CA ARG A 52 6.20 0.60 -17.71
C ARG A 52 5.29 0.57 -16.48
N VAL A 53 4.59 -0.54 -16.31
CA VAL A 53 3.78 -0.82 -15.13
C VAL A 53 4.63 -1.60 -14.15
N TRP A 54 5.11 -0.94 -13.10
CA TRP A 54 5.84 -1.54 -11.98
C TRP A 54 4.88 -2.22 -11.03
N ILE A 55 5.24 -3.40 -10.54
CA ILE A 55 4.35 -4.30 -9.79
C ILE A 55 5.19 -4.99 -8.71
N THR A 56 4.68 -5.10 -7.48
CA THR A 56 5.25 -6.06 -6.53
C THR A 56 4.73 -7.44 -6.87
N THR A 57 5.60 -8.41 -7.08
CA THR A 57 5.21 -9.77 -7.44
C THR A 57 6.18 -10.77 -6.85
N GLN A 58 5.68 -11.95 -6.51
CA GLN A 58 6.56 -13.05 -6.16
C GLN A 58 7.44 -13.40 -7.37
N VAL A 59 8.75 -13.48 -7.17
CA VAL A 59 9.77 -13.89 -8.17
C VAL A 59 10.42 -15.21 -7.76
N ARG A 60 10.52 -15.44 -6.44
CA ARG A 60 11.06 -16.65 -5.82
C ARG A 60 10.26 -17.02 -4.57
N ARG A 61 10.61 -18.15 -3.93
CA ARG A 61 10.05 -18.49 -2.61
C ARG A 61 10.54 -17.46 -1.59
N GLU A 62 9.72 -17.29 -0.56
CA GLU A 62 9.79 -16.20 0.43
C GLU A 62 10.82 -16.47 1.55
N TRP A 63 11.61 -17.54 1.43
CA TRP A 63 12.57 -17.98 2.44
C TRP A 63 13.97 -17.43 2.18
N ALA A 64 14.70 -17.18 3.26
CA ALA A 64 16.07 -16.68 3.18
C ALA A 64 17.04 -17.56 2.37
N GLN A 65 16.83 -18.89 2.31
CA GLN A 65 17.74 -19.76 1.54
C GLN A 65 17.66 -19.53 0.02
N ASP A 66 16.59 -18.88 -0.44
CA ASP A 66 16.38 -18.55 -1.85
C ASP A 66 16.81 -17.12 -2.19
N LEU A 67 17.37 -16.36 -1.23
CA LEU A 67 17.91 -15.02 -1.47
C LEU A 67 19.08 -15.05 -2.47
N PRO A 68 19.25 -14.00 -3.28
CA PRO A 68 20.48 -13.78 -4.02
C PRO A 68 21.70 -13.84 -3.07
N PRO A 69 22.83 -14.43 -3.47
CA PRO A 69 23.99 -14.60 -2.58
C PRO A 69 24.47 -13.31 -1.90
N PHE A 70 24.40 -12.18 -2.63
CA PHE A 70 24.80 -10.85 -2.12
C PHE A 70 23.85 -10.26 -1.07
N CYS A 71 22.67 -10.84 -0.86
CA CYS A 71 21.69 -10.38 0.13
C CYS A 71 21.88 -10.99 1.52
N ASN A 72 22.78 -11.97 1.68
CA ASN A 72 22.95 -12.73 2.92
C ASN A 72 23.88 -12.04 3.95
N GLU A 73 24.16 -10.75 3.80
CA GLU A 73 25.15 -10.04 4.62
C GLU A 73 24.59 -9.47 5.92
N ALA A 74 23.26 -9.28 6.01
CA ALA A 74 22.60 -8.68 7.17
C ALA A 74 21.50 -9.58 7.72
N ARG A 75 21.36 -9.61 9.06
CA ARG A 75 20.42 -10.51 9.75
C ARG A 75 18.97 -10.09 9.56
N GLU A 76 18.71 -8.79 9.47
CA GLU A 76 17.40 -8.21 9.17
C GLU A 76 16.84 -8.73 7.85
N ILE A 77 17.73 -9.11 6.94
CA ILE A 77 17.40 -9.79 5.68
C ILE A 77 17.48 -11.31 5.88
N ALA A 78 18.68 -11.85 6.07
CA ALA A 78 18.98 -13.28 5.96
C ALA A 78 18.30 -14.18 7.01
N ASP A 79 17.84 -13.64 8.15
CA ASP A 79 17.17 -14.44 9.19
C ASP A 79 15.64 -14.42 9.04
N ASN A 80 15.10 -13.68 8.05
CA ASN A 80 13.67 -13.34 8.00
C ASN A 80 12.96 -13.83 6.73
N TYR A 81 11.63 -13.74 6.79
CA TYR A 81 10.73 -14.02 5.67
C TYR A 81 10.60 -12.78 4.79
N HIS A 82 10.68 -12.96 3.48
CA HIS A 82 10.50 -11.87 2.52
C HIS A 82 9.28 -12.13 1.67
N HIS A 83 8.36 -11.16 1.65
CA HIS A 83 7.12 -11.26 0.90
C HIS A 83 7.34 -11.27 -0.64
N ARG A 84 6.65 -10.40 -1.39
CA ARG A 84 6.87 -10.26 -2.84
C ARG A 84 8.25 -9.64 -3.13
N GLN A 85 8.71 -9.75 -4.38
CA GLN A 85 9.81 -8.96 -4.94
C GLN A 85 9.22 -7.95 -5.96
N LEU A 86 10.01 -7.48 -6.92
CA LEU A 86 9.58 -6.49 -7.91
C LEU A 86 9.51 -7.07 -9.33
N GLY A 87 8.79 -6.37 -10.19
CA GLY A 87 8.86 -6.54 -11.63
C GLY A 87 8.21 -5.38 -12.34
N TRP A 88 8.38 -5.30 -13.65
CA TRP A 88 7.60 -4.39 -14.48
C TRP A 88 7.10 -5.07 -15.75
N TYR A 89 5.98 -4.58 -16.24
CA TYR A 89 5.45 -4.85 -17.56
C TYR A 89 5.66 -3.64 -18.47
N ASP A 90 6.42 -3.81 -19.55
CA ASP A 90 6.62 -2.77 -20.55
C ASP A 90 5.43 -2.74 -21.51
N THR A 91 4.65 -1.66 -21.50
CA THR A 91 3.40 -1.56 -22.29
C THR A 91 3.64 -1.43 -23.79
N LYS A 92 4.85 -1.08 -24.23
CA LYS A 92 5.22 -0.93 -25.65
C LYS A 92 5.60 -2.28 -26.25
N THR A 93 6.34 -3.10 -25.51
CA THR A 93 6.88 -4.39 -25.97
C THR A 93 6.08 -5.60 -25.49
N ALA A 94 5.16 -5.39 -24.54
CA ALA A 94 4.39 -6.41 -23.86
C ALA A 94 5.26 -7.48 -23.15
N GLN A 95 6.46 -7.09 -22.70
CA GLN A 95 7.39 -7.97 -21.99
C GLN A 95 7.38 -7.70 -20.48
N TYR A 96 7.60 -8.76 -19.71
CA TYR A 96 7.83 -8.66 -18.28
C TYR A 96 9.32 -8.73 -17.96
N GLN A 97 9.77 -7.87 -17.05
CA GLN A 97 11.03 -8.02 -16.35
C GLN A 97 10.74 -8.35 -14.90
N LEU A 98 11.32 -9.45 -14.40
CA LEU A 98 11.29 -9.81 -12.99
C LEU A 98 12.57 -9.34 -12.32
N ILE A 99 12.45 -8.82 -11.10
CA ILE A 99 13.55 -8.21 -10.36
C ILE A 99 13.57 -8.80 -8.96
N ASP A 100 14.68 -9.42 -8.61
CA ASP A 100 14.86 -9.92 -7.25
C ASP A 100 15.31 -8.80 -6.31
N THR A 101 14.72 -8.75 -5.12
CA THR A 101 15.05 -7.81 -4.06
C THR A 101 15.55 -8.56 -2.85
N CYS A 102 16.52 -7.99 -2.12
CA CYS A 102 16.97 -8.55 -0.85
C CYS A 102 15.87 -8.51 0.22
N TYR A 103 14.99 -7.53 0.17
CA TYR A 103 13.88 -7.33 1.09
C TYR A 103 12.54 -7.77 0.50
N GLY A 104 11.55 -8.03 1.36
CA GLY A 104 10.17 -8.26 0.95
C GLY A 104 9.45 -6.98 0.53
N THR A 105 8.46 -7.10 -0.34
CA THR A 105 7.69 -5.96 -0.86
C THR A 105 6.17 -6.16 -0.78
N HIS A 106 5.42 -5.05 -0.79
CA HIS A 106 3.96 -5.00 -0.81
C HIS A 106 3.44 -3.79 -1.61
N HIS A 107 3.37 -2.58 -1.04
CA HIS A 107 3.09 -1.38 -1.84
C HIS A 107 4.39 -0.81 -2.40
N LEU A 108 4.28 -0.07 -3.49
CA LEU A 108 5.38 0.57 -4.19
C LEU A 108 4.94 1.98 -4.61
N GLN A 109 5.84 2.95 -4.52
CA GLN A 109 5.58 4.33 -4.95
C GLN A 109 6.86 5.02 -5.41
N PHE A 110 6.77 5.78 -6.50
CA PHE A 110 7.89 6.57 -7.01
C PHE A 110 8.05 7.87 -6.23
N ASP A 111 9.31 8.27 -6.00
CA ASP A 111 9.62 9.65 -5.66
C ASP A 111 9.84 10.51 -6.92
N ALA A 112 10.05 11.81 -6.71
CA ALA A 112 10.23 12.77 -7.79
C ALA A 112 11.51 12.55 -8.63
N ASN A 113 12.47 11.76 -8.13
CA ASN A 113 13.70 11.42 -8.84
C ASN A 113 13.60 10.08 -9.58
N GLY A 114 12.44 9.41 -9.52
CA GLY A 114 12.22 8.11 -10.14
C GLY A 114 12.75 6.93 -9.32
N VAL A 115 13.15 7.15 -8.05
CA VAL A 115 13.46 6.04 -7.14
C VAL A 115 12.15 5.44 -6.65
N LEU A 116 12.06 4.12 -6.69
CA LEU A 116 10.92 3.36 -6.25
C LEU A 116 11.10 2.95 -4.78
N TRP A 117 10.18 3.38 -3.93
CA TRP A 117 10.12 3.04 -2.52
C TRP A 117 9.12 1.92 -2.29
N THR A 118 9.48 0.95 -1.46
CA THR A 118 8.65 -0.24 -1.20
C THR A 118 8.46 -0.52 0.28
N SER A 119 7.25 -0.92 0.64
CA SER A 119 6.89 -1.42 1.98
C SER A 119 6.71 -2.94 1.99
N GLY A 120 6.31 -3.53 3.10
CA GLY A 120 5.86 -4.93 3.17
C GLY A 120 6.85 -5.90 3.81
N ASP A 121 8.12 -5.50 3.92
CA ASP A 121 9.05 -6.18 4.83
C ASP A 121 8.74 -5.77 6.28
N SER A 122 8.89 -6.72 7.21
CA SER A 122 8.56 -6.50 8.62
C SER A 122 9.67 -5.81 9.41
N TYR A 123 10.90 -5.80 8.86
CA TYR A 123 12.09 -5.30 9.56
C TYR A 123 12.73 -4.12 8.86
N VAL A 124 12.50 -3.96 7.56
CA VAL A 124 13.18 -2.95 6.75
C VAL A 124 12.21 -2.15 5.88
N ILE A 125 12.64 -0.94 5.50
CA ILE A 125 12.07 -0.21 4.36
C ILE A 125 13.05 -0.31 3.20
N GLY A 126 12.56 -0.72 2.03
CA GLY A 126 13.37 -0.95 0.84
C GLY A 126 13.17 0.10 -0.25
N TRP A 127 14.18 0.29 -1.09
CA TRP A 127 14.08 1.08 -2.31
C TRP A 127 14.83 0.46 -3.48
N PHE A 128 14.42 0.85 -4.68
CA PHE A 128 14.99 0.43 -5.95
C PHE A 128 15.14 1.66 -6.87
N ASP A 129 16.30 1.81 -7.49
CA ASP A 129 16.65 2.89 -8.41
C ASP A 129 16.71 2.32 -9.83
N PRO A 130 15.65 2.48 -10.65
CA PRO A 130 15.62 1.97 -12.01
C PRO A 130 16.73 2.52 -12.88
N ALA A 131 17.26 3.71 -12.61
CA ALA A 131 18.33 4.31 -13.40
C ALA A 131 19.67 3.60 -13.22
N LYS A 132 19.82 2.81 -12.15
CA LYS A 132 21.00 1.99 -11.86
C LYS A 132 20.87 0.54 -12.31
N TYR A 133 19.73 0.12 -12.84
CA TYR A 133 19.47 -1.27 -13.20
C TYR A 133 19.47 -1.49 -14.71
N ASP A 134 20.28 -2.44 -15.17
CA ASP A 134 20.31 -2.92 -16.54
C ASP A 134 20.03 -4.44 -16.54
N PRO A 135 18.87 -4.90 -17.05
CA PRO A 135 18.55 -6.33 -17.14
C PRO A 135 19.56 -7.16 -17.92
N ALA A 136 20.33 -6.55 -18.83
CA ALA A 136 21.39 -7.23 -19.57
C ALA A 136 22.69 -7.37 -18.76
N LYS A 137 22.77 -6.73 -17.58
CA LYS A 137 23.93 -6.72 -16.67
C LYS A 137 23.48 -7.04 -15.24
N PRO A 138 23.29 -8.33 -14.91
CA PRO A 138 22.76 -8.76 -13.60
C PRO A 138 23.54 -8.22 -12.40
N GLU A 139 24.82 -7.90 -12.54
CA GLU A 139 25.66 -7.29 -11.50
C GLU A 139 25.19 -5.89 -11.08
N THR A 140 24.39 -5.21 -11.90
CA THR A 140 23.80 -3.91 -11.57
C THR A 140 22.65 -4.01 -10.57
N LEU A 141 22.08 -5.22 -10.39
CA LEU A 141 20.95 -5.46 -9.48
C LEU A 141 21.25 -5.07 -8.04
N GLN A 142 22.46 -5.38 -7.55
CA GLN A 142 22.87 -5.03 -6.19
C GLN A 142 23.02 -3.51 -6.03
N GLN A 143 23.51 -2.81 -7.05
CA GLN A 143 23.73 -1.36 -7.03
C GLN A 143 22.42 -0.57 -7.11
N ALA A 144 21.40 -1.17 -7.73
CA ALA A 144 20.10 -0.56 -7.91
C ALA A 144 19.20 -0.64 -6.67
N GLN A 145 19.55 -1.39 -5.64
CA GLN A 145 18.68 -1.57 -4.47
C GLN A 145 19.38 -1.22 -3.17
N GLY A 146 18.57 -0.82 -2.19
CA GLY A 146 19.01 -0.64 -0.82
C GLY A 146 17.85 -0.77 0.14
N TRP A 147 18.17 -0.85 1.42
CA TRP A 147 17.19 -0.97 2.49
C TRP A 147 17.75 -0.37 3.77
N SER A 148 16.85 -0.08 4.70
CA SER A 148 17.21 0.36 6.05
C SER A 148 16.38 -0.37 7.10
N ALA A 149 17.03 -0.83 8.15
CA ALA A 149 16.37 -1.46 9.29
C ALA A 149 15.52 -0.43 10.04
N VAL A 150 14.26 -0.76 10.33
CA VAL A 150 13.33 0.13 11.00
C VAL A 150 13.64 0.14 12.50
N THR A 151 14.60 0.97 12.89
CA THR A 151 14.94 1.24 14.29
C THR A 151 14.73 2.71 14.63
N ILE A 152 14.19 2.98 15.82
CA ILE A 152 13.88 4.31 16.32
C ILE A 152 14.73 4.64 17.56
N ASP A 153 14.93 5.94 17.81
CA ASP A 153 15.34 6.46 19.10
C ASP A 153 14.10 6.52 20.01
N SER A 154 14.02 5.60 20.98
CA SER A 154 12.82 5.42 21.81
C SER A 154 12.87 6.18 23.14
N ASP A 155 14.06 6.54 23.61
CA ASP A 155 14.29 7.14 24.93
C ASP A 155 14.99 8.52 24.89
N GLY A 156 15.40 8.98 23.71
CA GLY A 156 15.96 10.30 23.45
C GLY A 156 17.47 10.40 23.66
N ASP A 157 18.19 9.28 23.71
CA ASP A 157 19.64 9.25 23.85
C ASP A 157 20.40 9.55 22.54
N GLY A 158 19.68 9.64 21.41
CA GLY A 158 20.21 9.91 20.08
C GLY A 158 20.61 8.68 19.28
N ALA A 159 20.50 7.47 19.84
CA ALA A 159 20.74 6.19 19.19
C ALA A 159 19.42 5.58 18.68
N ALA A 160 19.41 5.14 17.42
CA ALA A 160 18.27 4.44 16.83
C ALA A 160 18.44 2.93 16.98
N ASP A 161 18.21 2.41 18.18
CA ASP A 161 18.51 1.02 18.56
C ASP A 161 17.27 0.18 18.91
N THR A 162 16.09 0.81 18.94
CA THR A 162 14.84 0.13 19.27
C THR A 162 14.12 -0.31 18.00
N PRO A 163 14.03 -1.62 17.68
CA PRO A 163 13.40 -2.08 16.46
C PRO A 163 11.88 -1.91 16.51
N ILE A 164 11.31 -1.42 15.41
CA ILE A 164 9.87 -1.46 15.16
C ILE A 164 9.59 -2.56 14.14
N VAL A 165 9.13 -3.69 14.65
CA VAL A 165 8.79 -4.85 13.81
C VAL A 165 7.31 -4.81 13.44
N GLY A 166 7.04 -5.01 12.15
CA GLY A 166 5.73 -5.39 11.65
C GLY A 166 5.45 -4.85 10.26
N PHE A 167 4.23 -5.13 9.78
CA PHE A 167 3.93 -5.09 8.37
C PHE A 167 3.59 -3.67 7.92
N ASN A 168 4.58 -3.00 7.32
CA ASN A 168 4.39 -1.71 6.68
C ASN A 168 3.45 -1.86 5.47
N TYR A 169 2.27 -1.26 5.55
CA TYR A 169 1.20 -1.39 4.57
C TYR A 169 1.38 -0.40 3.41
N GLY A 170 0.74 0.78 3.44
CA GLY A 170 0.95 1.83 2.44
C GLY A 170 2.33 2.48 2.56
N ILE A 171 2.80 3.10 1.48
CA ILE A 171 4.05 3.86 1.43
C ILE A 171 3.92 5.09 0.54
N ILE A 172 4.50 6.20 0.97
CA ILE A 172 4.53 7.45 0.20
C ILE A 172 5.83 8.23 0.48
N PRO A 173 6.66 8.51 -0.53
CA PRO A 173 7.72 9.52 -0.40
C PRO A 173 7.11 10.93 -0.35
N ASN A 174 7.58 11.73 0.61
CA ASN A 174 7.17 13.11 0.80
C ASN A 174 7.98 14.01 -0.15
N PRO A 175 7.35 14.70 -1.11
CA PRO A 175 8.05 15.51 -2.10
C PRO A 175 8.65 16.80 -1.52
N THR A 176 8.30 17.18 -0.28
CA THR A 176 8.74 18.45 0.33
C THR A 176 10.04 18.33 1.11
N ASP A 177 10.32 17.17 1.69
CA ASP A 177 11.50 16.94 2.54
C ASP A 177 12.24 15.62 2.24
N ALA A 178 11.81 14.88 1.21
CA ALA A 178 12.34 13.57 0.81
C ALA A 178 12.24 12.46 1.86
N SER A 179 11.51 12.67 2.95
CA SER A 179 11.21 11.60 3.90
C SER A 179 10.21 10.62 3.31
N VAL A 180 10.22 9.38 3.79
CA VAL A 180 9.34 8.31 3.30
C VAL A 180 8.45 7.86 4.43
N TRP A 181 7.16 7.74 4.17
CA TRP A 181 6.16 7.44 5.19
C TRP A 181 5.47 6.14 4.89
N THR A 182 5.35 5.28 5.89
CA THR A 182 4.57 4.04 5.84
C THR A 182 3.51 4.03 6.93
N ALA A 183 2.50 3.19 6.75
CA ALA A 183 1.44 2.98 7.72
C ALA A 183 1.37 1.51 8.14
N GLN A 184 1.38 1.24 9.43
CA GLN A 184 1.34 -0.10 10.02
C GLN A 184 0.01 -0.29 10.79
N PRO A 185 -0.93 -1.14 10.33
CA PRO A 185 -2.31 -1.21 10.84
C PRO A 185 -2.47 -1.69 12.30
N GLY A 186 -1.39 -2.15 12.94
CA GLY A 186 -1.43 -2.71 14.29
C GLY A 186 -1.90 -4.16 14.33
N GLY A 187 -1.59 -4.88 15.41
CA GLY A 187 -1.91 -6.30 15.54
C GLY A 187 -0.98 -7.27 14.78
N ASP A 188 0.17 -6.80 14.30
CA ASP A 188 1.13 -7.62 13.58
C ASP A 188 1.82 -8.65 14.50
N PRO A 189 2.11 -9.87 14.01
CA PRO A 189 2.91 -10.84 14.74
C PRO A 189 4.30 -10.27 15.02
N GLY A 190 4.61 -9.99 16.28
CA GLY A 190 5.93 -9.50 16.73
C GLY A 190 6.00 -8.03 17.16
N GLY A 191 4.94 -7.24 16.95
CA GLY A 191 4.84 -5.87 17.48
C GLY A 191 4.26 -5.82 18.90
N PRO A 192 4.46 -4.73 19.68
CA PRO A 192 3.74 -4.53 20.92
C PRO A 192 2.23 -4.55 20.67
N ALA A 193 1.45 -5.07 21.63
CA ALA A 193 0.00 -5.29 21.54
C ALA A 193 -0.87 -4.01 21.48
N ASP A 194 -0.36 -2.93 20.88
CA ASP A 194 -1.12 -1.73 20.57
C ASP A 194 -1.81 -1.88 19.21
N TYR A 195 -3.07 -2.29 19.26
CA TYR A 195 -3.96 -2.43 18.11
C TYR A 195 -4.31 -1.10 17.42
N ARG A 196 -3.83 0.06 17.90
CA ARG A 196 -3.99 1.34 17.19
C ARG A 196 -3.19 1.36 15.88
N GLY A 197 -2.05 0.68 15.82
CA GLY A 197 -1.09 0.83 14.73
C GLY A 197 -0.33 2.15 14.79
N ARG A 198 0.43 2.48 13.74
CA ARG A 198 1.30 3.67 13.68
C ARG A 198 1.61 4.11 12.25
N LEU A 199 2.06 5.35 12.10
CA LEU A 199 2.89 5.78 10.97
C LEU A 199 4.36 5.54 11.31
N VAL A 200 5.17 5.21 10.32
CA VAL A 200 6.63 5.19 10.42
C VAL A 200 7.19 6.15 9.37
N ARG A 201 8.05 7.07 9.80
CA ARG A 201 8.81 7.97 8.93
C ARG A 201 10.22 7.41 8.79
N TYR A 202 10.77 7.45 7.58
CA TYR A 202 12.17 7.22 7.27
C TYR A 202 12.78 8.48 6.66
N ASP A 203 13.96 8.87 7.11
CA ASP A 203 14.76 9.96 6.59
C ASP A 203 16.01 9.40 5.90
N PRO A 204 16.02 9.32 4.55
CA PRO A 204 17.14 8.72 3.82
C PRO A 204 18.46 9.48 3.97
N ALA A 205 18.42 10.78 4.27
CA ALA A 205 19.63 11.61 4.39
C ALA A 205 20.39 11.34 5.69
N THR A 206 19.66 10.99 6.76
CA THR A 206 20.23 10.72 8.09
C THR A 206 20.17 9.26 8.50
N ASN A 207 19.52 8.42 7.68
CA ASN A 207 19.21 7.03 7.99
C ASN A 207 18.48 6.88 9.34
N ARG A 208 17.51 7.74 9.61
CA ARG A 208 16.75 7.76 10.87
C ARG A 208 15.29 7.42 10.65
N HIS A 209 14.71 6.71 11.62
CA HIS A 209 13.28 6.45 11.64
C HIS A 209 12.60 7.09 12.85
N GLU A 210 11.33 7.37 12.68
CA GLU A 210 10.44 7.87 13.72
C GLU A 210 9.13 7.12 13.65
N SER A 211 8.44 6.96 14.77
CA SER A 211 7.12 6.34 14.82
C SER A 211 6.09 7.31 15.37
N TYR A 212 4.84 7.26 14.88
CA TYR A 212 3.76 8.13 15.35
C TYR A 212 2.45 7.36 15.44
N ILE A 213 1.90 7.23 16.65
CA ILE A 213 0.66 6.49 16.88
C ILE A 213 -0.52 7.47 16.87
N PRO A 214 -1.61 7.21 16.11
CA PRO A 214 -2.79 8.06 16.16
C PRO A 214 -3.41 8.06 17.58
N PRO A 215 -3.84 9.21 18.10
CA PRO A 215 -4.57 9.26 19.35
C PRO A 215 -5.92 8.55 19.20
N ARG A 216 -6.47 8.03 20.30
CA ARG A 216 -7.83 7.48 20.28
C ARG A 216 -8.84 8.58 19.91
N PRO A 217 -9.91 8.26 19.16
CA PRO A 217 -10.34 6.92 18.76
C PRO A 217 -9.66 6.37 17.48
N GLY A 218 -8.67 7.06 16.93
CA GLY A 218 -7.96 6.63 15.71
C GLY A 218 -7.27 5.28 15.88
N ALA A 219 -7.44 4.40 14.89
CA ALA A 219 -6.82 3.08 14.84
C ALA A 219 -6.81 2.49 13.42
N GLY A 220 -5.85 1.61 13.15
CA GLY A 220 -5.73 0.85 11.92
C GLY A 220 -5.27 1.66 10.71
N PRO A 221 -4.15 2.44 10.80
CA PRO A 221 -3.61 3.16 9.65
C PRO A 221 -3.19 2.16 8.56
N ARG A 222 -3.70 2.35 7.34
CA ARG A 222 -3.45 1.46 6.19
C ARG A 222 -2.93 2.20 4.98
N GLY A 223 -3.81 2.88 4.24
CA GLY A 223 -3.41 3.76 3.15
C GLY A 223 -2.86 5.07 3.67
N VAL A 224 -1.75 5.51 3.10
CA VAL A 224 -1.07 6.76 3.43
C VAL A 224 -0.72 7.48 2.15
N ASP A 225 -0.88 8.79 2.16
CA ASP A 225 -0.47 9.67 1.07
C ASP A 225 -0.14 11.06 1.62
N VAL A 226 0.37 11.95 0.78
CA VAL A 226 0.91 13.26 1.16
C VAL A 226 0.31 14.36 0.31
N ASP A 227 0.04 15.53 0.91
CA ASP A 227 -0.37 16.71 0.15
C ASP A 227 0.81 17.56 -0.33
N THR A 228 0.54 18.56 -1.16
CA THR A 228 1.59 19.45 -1.71
C THR A 228 2.33 20.28 -0.65
N LYS A 229 1.87 20.27 0.61
CA LYS A 229 2.49 20.95 1.75
C LYS A 229 3.28 19.98 2.65
N GLY A 230 3.36 18.71 2.27
CA GLY A 230 4.08 17.69 3.04
C GLY A 230 3.29 17.17 4.24
N ILE A 231 1.99 17.45 4.34
CA ILE A 231 1.13 16.90 5.39
C ILE A 231 0.76 15.47 5.02
N ILE A 232 0.86 14.58 6.00
CA ILE A 232 0.56 13.17 5.82
C ILE A 232 -0.92 12.93 6.10
N TRP A 233 -1.57 12.25 5.18
CA TRP A 233 -2.96 11.83 5.29
C TRP A 233 -3.01 10.31 5.37
N VAL A 234 -3.83 9.77 6.27
CA VAL A 234 -3.90 8.32 6.52
C VAL A 234 -5.33 7.83 6.70
N ALA A 235 -5.67 6.75 5.99
CA ALA A 235 -6.93 6.05 6.15
C ALA A 235 -6.85 5.15 7.38
N LEU A 236 -7.63 5.47 8.42
CA LEU A 236 -7.68 4.72 9.68
C LEU A 236 -8.80 3.67 9.60
N GLY A 237 -8.57 2.63 8.78
CA GLY A 237 -9.55 1.60 8.45
C GLY A 237 -10.08 0.82 9.66
N GLY A 238 -9.33 0.76 10.76
CA GLY A 238 -9.78 0.15 12.02
C GLY A 238 -10.77 1.00 12.83
N SER A 239 -10.84 2.31 12.57
CA SER A 239 -11.68 3.23 13.33
C SER A 239 -12.70 4.01 12.50
N GLY A 240 -12.57 4.01 11.17
CA GLY A 240 -13.44 4.79 10.29
C GLY A 240 -13.17 6.29 10.33
N HIS A 241 -11.89 6.68 10.43
CA HIS A 241 -11.49 8.08 10.40
C HIS A 241 -10.50 8.33 9.26
N LEU A 242 -10.49 9.57 8.77
CA LEU A 242 -9.36 10.15 8.07
C LEU A 242 -8.43 10.79 9.13
N GLY A 243 -7.18 10.40 9.15
CA GLY A 243 -6.15 11.06 9.94
C GLY A 243 -5.40 12.09 9.10
N ARG A 244 -5.23 13.29 9.63
CA ARG A 244 -4.26 14.28 9.18
C ARG A 244 -3.12 14.32 10.20
N PHE A 245 -1.88 14.19 9.74
CA PHE A 245 -0.69 14.27 10.58
C PHE A 245 0.27 15.35 10.07
N ASP A 246 0.53 16.33 10.93
CA ASP A 246 1.36 17.49 10.68
C ASP A 246 2.60 17.43 11.57
N ARG A 247 3.68 16.84 11.05
CA ARG A 247 4.93 16.66 11.79
C ARG A 247 5.54 17.98 12.28
N SER A 248 5.26 19.09 11.59
CA SER A 248 5.80 20.41 11.98
C SER A 248 5.30 20.91 13.34
N LYS A 249 4.19 20.34 13.83
CA LYS A 249 3.65 20.64 15.15
C LYS A 249 4.32 19.85 16.29
N CYS A 250 5.07 18.81 15.96
CA CYS A 250 5.71 17.97 16.96
C CYS A 250 6.83 18.71 17.67
N THR A 251 6.76 18.73 19.00
CA THR A 251 7.85 19.27 19.83
C THR A 251 8.97 18.25 20.11
N ARG A 252 8.70 16.97 19.84
CA ARG A 252 9.62 15.84 20.04
C ARG A 252 9.52 14.85 18.88
N HIS A 253 10.67 14.36 18.40
CA HIS A 253 10.79 13.43 17.26
C HIS A 253 11.35 12.05 17.62
N TRP A 254 11.58 11.77 18.91
CA TRP A 254 11.97 10.47 19.44
C TRP A 254 10.89 9.96 20.39
N GLY A 255 10.79 8.64 20.55
CA GLY A 255 9.77 8.00 21.37
C GLY A 255 9.02 6.87 20.65
N ASN A 256 8.28 6.10 21.43
CA ASN A 256 7.56 4.90 20.99
C ASN A 256 6.31 5.16 20.12
N GLY A 257 5.96 6.42 19.85
CA GLY A 257 4.86 6.80 18.96
C GLY A 257 3.89 7.84 19.51
N ASP A 258 3.73 7.91 20.84
CA ASP A 258 2.75 8.81 21.48
C ASP A 258 3.30 10.25 21.70
N GLN A 259 4.55 10.54 21.30
CA GLN A 259 5.22 11.80 21.59
C GLN A 259 4.70 13.04 20.84
N CYS A 260 3.83 12.88 19.84
CA CYS A 260 3.32 13.99 19.02
C CYS A 260 1.81 13.89 18.82
N ALA A 261 1.05 13.87 19.91
CA ALA A 261 -0.41 13.89 19.83
C ALA A 261 -0.94 15.19 19.17
N GLU A 262 -0.22 16.31 19.35
CA GLU A 262 -0.54 17.63 18.78
C GLU A 262 -0.44 17.71 17.26
N GLY A 263 0.30 16.78 16.63
CA GLY A 263 0.40 16.66 15.18
C GLY A 263 -0.84 16.08 14.53
N TRP A 264 -1.71 15.41 15.30
CA TRP A 264 -2.86 14.69 14.76
C TRP A 264 -4.13 15.53 14.72
N THR A 265 -4.93 15.32 13.68
CA THR A 265 -6.34 15.72 13.60
C THR A 265 -7.13 14.59 12.97
N LEU A 266 -8.25 14.21 13.58
CA LEU A 266 -9.06 13.07 13.13
C LEU A 266 -10.42 13.56 12.63
N TYR A 267 -10.76 13.18 11.40
CA TYR A 267 -12.07 13.45 10.80
C TYR A 267 -12.83 12.14 10.69
N ARG A 268 -14.00 12.09 11.31
CA ARG A 268 -14.88 10.91 11.20
C ARG A 268 -15.51 10.88 9.81
N SER A 269 -15.40 9.75 9.12
CA SER A 269 -16.06 9.60 7.82
C SER A 269 -17.59 9.53 7.95
N PRO A 270 -18.34 9.97 6.93
CA PRO A 270 -19.77 9.71 6.86
C PRO A 270 -20.03 8.22 6.58
N GLY A 271 -21.19 7.72 7.02
CA GLY A 271 -21.60 6.34 6.72
C GLY A 271 -22.28 5.62 7.89
N PRO A 272 -22.82 4.41 7.63
CA PRO A 272 -23.43 3.60 8.67
C PRO A 272 -22.38 3.14 9.68
N ARG A 273 -22.83 2.99 10.94
CA ARG A 273 -21.99 2.55 12.05
C ARG A 273 -22.63 1.36 12.74
N MET A 274 -21.79 0.39 13.09
CA MET A 274 -22.21 -0.77 13.84
C MET A 274 -21.87 -0.56 15.31
N ARG A 275 -22.87 -0.77 16.16
CA ARG A 275 -22.70 -0.68 17.61
C ARG A 275 -21.89 -1.89 18.08
N THR A 276 -20.65 -1.67 18.49
CA THR A 276 -19.79 -2.75 19.02
C THR A 276 -19.74 -2.76 20.56
N SER A 277 -20.32 -1.76 21.22
CA SER A 277 -20.57 -1.69 22.67
C SER A 277 -21.66 -0.65 22.98
N ASP A 278 -22.10 -0.55 24.23
CA ASP A 278 -23.22 0.35 24.60
C ASP A 278 -22.90 1.86 24.47
N ALA A 279 -21.62 2.25 24.40
CA ALA A 279 -21.25 3.66 24.20
C ALA A 279 -21.20 4.01 22.70
N ALA A 280 -21.97 5.01 22.28
CA ALA A 280 -22.11 5.42 20.88
C ALA A 280 -20.78 5.91 20.24
N GLU A 281 -19.83 6.37 21.05
CA GLU A 281 -18.48 6.77 20.61
C GLU A 281 -17.61 5.60 20.15
N HIS A 282 -17.92 4.38 20.61
CA HIS A 282 -17.25 3.14 20.19
C HIS A 282 -17.92 2.49 18.98
N ALA A 283 -19.00 3.08 18.43
CA ALA A 283 -19.60 2.58 17.21
C ALA A 283 -18.58 2.68 16.05
N GLN A 284 -18.22 1.53 15.49
CA GLN A 284 -17.24 1.43 14.41
C GLN A 284 -17.90 1.71 13.06
N SER A 285 -17.17 2.36 12.17
CA SER A 285 -17.62 2.53 10.78
C SER A 285 -17.77 1.16 10.12
N ALA A 286 -18.81 1.00 9.31
CA ALA A 286 -18.94 -0.17 8.45
C ALA A 286 -18.05 -0.11 7.20
N ASP A 287 -17.38 1.04 6.95
CA ASP A 287 -16.86 1.40 5.64
C ASP A 287 -15.38 1.04 5.39
N PHE A 288 -14.69 0.45 6.39
CA PHE A 288 -13.31 -0.08 6.33
C PHE A 288 -12.38 0.62 5.33
N HIS A 289 -12.09 1.92 5.49
CA HIS A 289 -11.28 2.67 4.52
C HIS A 289 -9.90 2.05 4.29
N TYR A 290 -9.75 1.35 3.16
CA TYR A 290 -8.56 0.55 2.89
C TYR A 290 -7.39 1.40 2.42
N TYR A 291 -7.64 2.31 1.48
CA TYR A 291 -6.66 3.23 0.94
C TYR A 291 -7.21 4.66 0.79
N LEU A 292 -6.31 5.59 0.45
CA LEU A 292 -6.64 6.96 0.05
C LEU A 292 -5.66 7.45 -1.02
N PHE A 293 -6.04 8.51 -1.70
CA PHE A 293 -5.22 9.25 -2.66
C PHE A 293 -5.43 10.74 -2.42
N VAL A 294 -4.36 11.53 -2.41
CA VAL A 294 -4.40 12.97 -2.33
C VAL A 294 -4.23 13.53 -3.73
N ASP A 295 -5.30 14.17 -4.23
CA ASP A 295 -5.33 14.76 -5.57
C ASP A 295 -4.53 16.06 -5.64
N GLN A 296 -3.20 15.95 -5.63
CA GLN A 296 -2.27 17.10 -5.72
C GLN A 296 -2.44 17.91 -7.01
N PHE A 297 -3.02 17.29 -8.04
CA PHE A 297 -3.04 17.82 -9.42
C PHE A 297 -4.42 18.29 -9.89
N ASP A 298 -5.45 18.22 -9.04
CA ASP A 298 -6.83 18.52 -9.43
C ASP A 298 -7.29 17.65 -10.62
N THR A 299 -6.95 16.37 -10.57
CA THR A 299 -7.33 15.34 -11.55
C THR A 299 -8.83 15.10 -11.57
N LEU A 300 -9.53 15.22 -10.44
CA LEU A 300 -10.99 15.08 -10.38
C LEU A 300 -11.73 16.39 -10.69
N GLY A 301 -11.11 17.55 -10.54
CA GLY A 301 -11.77 18.85 -10.74
C GLY A 301 -12.43 19.44 -9.48
N LEU A 302 -12.09 18.94 -8.29
CA LEU A 302 -12.59 19.44 -7.00
C LEU A 302 -11.62 20.42 -6.32
N GLY A 303 -10.46 20.68 -6.92
CA GLY A 303 -9.37 21.45 -6.34
C GLY A 303 -8.14 20.58 -6.06
N LYS A 304 -7.01 21.24 -5.81
CA LYS A 304 -5.76 20.57 -5.40
C LYS A 304 -5.83 20.12 -3.94
N ASP A 305 -5.09 19.06 -3.62
CA ASP A 305 -4.96 18.46 -2.29
C ASP A 305 -6.28 17.93 -1.73
N ILE A 306 -7.25 17.61 -2.58
CA ILE A 306 -8.46 16.92 -2.15
C ILE A 306 -8.08 15.49 -1.77
N VAL A 307 -8.42 15.08 -0.55
CA VAL A 307 -8.13 13.74 -0.05
C VAL A 307 -9.30 12.83 -0.40
N VAL A 308 -9.10 11.86 -1.26
CA VAL A 308 -10.14 10.88 -1.62
C VAL A 308 -9.86 9.59 -0.87
N MET A 309 -10.83 9.08 -0.11
CA MET A 309 -10.74 7.77 0.53
C MET A 309 -11.65 6.76 -0.16
N ASN A 310 -11.26 5.48 -0.11
CA ASN A 310 -12.16 4.39 -0.47
C ASN A 310 -13.33 4.30 0.52
N GLY A 311 -14.55 4.21 0.01
CA GLY A 311 -15.61 3.45 0.66
C GLY A 311 -15.36 1.99 0.31
N THR A 312 -14.71 1.25 1.20
CA THR A 312 -14.38 -0.16 0.92
C THR A 312 -15.52 -1.06 1.38
N GLY A 313 -16.25 -0.65 2.41
CA GLY A 313 -17.49 -1.30 2.87
C GLY A 313 -18.77 -0.67 2.32
N SER A 314 -18.64 0.34 1.46
CA SER A 314 -19.74 1.02 0.78
C SER A 314 -19.43 1.17 -0.71
N ASP A 315 -20.44 1.48 -1.50
CA ASP A 315 -20.36 1.81 -2.91
C ASP A 315 -20.08 3.31 -3.13
N SER A 316 -19.06 3.82 -2.43
CA SER A 316 -18.71 5.24 -2.51
C SER A 316 -17.21 5.51 -2.55
N LEU A 317 -16.87 6.70 -3.03
CA LEU A 317 -15.59 7.37 -2.81
C LEU A 317 -15.87 8.61 -1.96
N LEU A 318 -15.00 8.90 -1.01
CA LEU A 318 -15.19 10.00 -0.05
C LEU A 318 -14.15 11.07 -0.30
N ALA A 319 -14.53 12.16 -0.96
CA ALA A 319 -13.64 13.30 -1.21
C ALA A 319 -13.72 14.28 -0.03
N PHE A 320 -12.59 14.58 0.59
CA PHE A 320 -12.46 15.46 1.73
C PHE A 320 -11.70 16.73 1.34
N ASP A 321 -12.33 17.87 1.59
CA ASP A 321 -11.71 19.18 1.44
C ASP A 321 -11.22 19.66 2.80
N ALA A 322 -9.90 19.75 2.95
CA ALA A 322 -9.25 20.20 4.19
C ALA A 322 -9.45 21.69 4.50
N GLN A 323 -9.87 22.52 3.54
CA GLN A 323 -10.14 23.94 3.77
C GLN A 323 -11.51 24.15 4.41
N THR A 324 -12.49 23.35 4.00
CA THR A 324 -13.86 23.43 4.53
C THR A 324 -14.17 22.38 5.58
N GLU A 325 -13.27 21.40 5.76
CA GLU A 325 -13.40 20.22 6.62
C GLU A 325 -14.68 19.41 6.32
N ARG A 326 -15.00 19.26 5.03
CA ARG A 326 -16.23 18.59 4.58
C ARG A 326 -15.93 17.42 3.67
N PHE A 327 -16.71 16.36 3.88
CA PHE A 327 -16.79 15.22 2.98
C PHE A 327 -17.86 15.44 1.91
N THR A 328 -17.51 15.12 0.68
CA THR A 328 -18.42 14.89 -0.45
C THR A 328 -18.44 13.39 -0.73
N VAL A 329 -19.63 12.79 -0.66
CA VAL A 329 -19.83 11.36 -0.94
C VAL A 329 -20.13 11.19 -2.42
N ILE A 330 -19.21 10.56 -3.15
CA ILE A 330 -19.38 10.21 -4.56
C ILE A 330 -19.88 8.77 -4.61
N ARG A 331 -21.20 8.61 -4.78
CA ARG A 331 -21.83 7.30 -4.90
C ARG A 331 -21.54 6.69 -6.28
N ILE A 332 -21.14 5.43 -6.31
CA ILE A 332 -20.99 4.64 -7.53
C ILE A 332 -22.31 3.89 -7.76
N PRO A 333 -23.17 4.34 -8.68
CA PRO A 333 -24.54 3.83 -8.78
C PRO A 333 -24.62 2.45 -9.46
N TYR A 334 -23.58 2.07 -10.22
CA TYR A 334 -23.51 0.80 -10.93
C TYR A 334 -22.05 0.45 -11.23
N PRO A 335 -21.65 -0.82 -11.11
CA PRO A 335 -22.42 -1.94 -10.55
C PRO A 335 -22.77 -1.75 -9.07
N LEU A 336 -23.89 -2.32 -8.64
CA LEU A 336 -24.27 -2.37 -7.23
C LEU A 336 -23.25 -3.22 -6.45
N ASN A 337 -22.98 -2.81 -5.21
CA ASN A 337 -21.94 -3.40 -4.34
C ASN A 337 -20.53 -3.29 -4.93
N THR A 338 -20.08 -2.05 -5.10
CA THR A 338 -18.72 -1.73 -5.53
C THR A 338 -17.81 -1.53 -4.33
N TYR A 339 -16.89 -2.47 -4.09
CA TYR A 339 -15.99 -2.46 -2.94
C TYR A 339 -14.60 -1.93 -3.34
N THR A 340 -14.42 -0.62 -3.18
CA THR A 340 -13.22 0.06 -3.68
C THR A 340 -11.99 -0.24 -2.81
N ARG A 341 -10.82 -0.48 -3.45
CA ARG A 341 -9.56 -0.84 -2.77
C ARG A 341 -8.38 0.04 -3.19
N GLY A 342 -8.22 0.31 -4.48
CA GLY A 342 -7.20 1.22 -5.00
C GLY A 342 -7.85 2.43 -5.65
N LEU A 343 -7.16 3.56 -5.65
CA LEU A 343 -7.58 4.77 -6.34
C LEU A 343 -6.38 5.60 -6.77
N ASP A 344 -6.49 6.28 -7.91
CA ASP A 344 -5.46 7.20 -8.41
C ASP A 344 -6.06 8.17 -9.46
N GLY A 345 -5.47 9.35 -9.59
CA GLY A 345 -5.86 10.39 -10.52
C GLY A 345 -5.02 10.40 -11.79
N ARG A 346 -5.61 10.72 -12.95
CA ARG A 346 -4.84 10.91 -14.19
C ARG A 346 -5.40 12.04 -15.05
N ILE A 347 -4.49 12.80 -15.64
CA ILE A 347 -4.80 13.81 -16.66
C ILE A 347 -4.31 13.25 -18.00
N ASP A 348 -5.25 12.77 -18.81
CA ASP A 348 -5.05 12.27 -20.17
C ASP A 348 -4.77 13.42 -21.16
N ASP A 349 -5.48 14.54 -21.02
CA ASP A 349 -5.34 15.74 -21.84
C ASP A 349 -5.72 16.99 -21.02
N ALA A 350 -4.71 17.80 -20.68
CA ALA A 350 -4.91 19.02 -19.89
C ALA A 350 -5.80 20.06 -20.61
N ASN A 351 -5.88 20.03 -21.94
CA ASN A 351 -6.65 20.98 -22.76
C ASN A 351 -8.11 20.55 -22.98
N ALA A 352 -8.45 19.28 -22.70
CA ALA A 352 -9.81 18.76 -22.88
C ALA A 352 -10.75 19.05 -21.67
N GLY A 353 -10.33 19.91 -20.75
CA GLY A 353 -11.12 20.28 -19.56
C GLY A 353 -11.42 19.06 -18.68
N TRP A 354 -12.68 18.92 -18.25
CA TRP A 354 -13.11 17.80 -17.40
C TRP A 354 -13.06 16.43 -18.09
N LYS A 355 -13.08 16.38 -19.43
CA LYS A 355 -13.05 15.12 -20.19
C LYS A 355 -11.66 14.51 -20.27
N GLY A 356 -10.63 15.35 -20.22
CA GLY A 356 -9.24 14.91 -20.29
C GLY A 356 -8.66 14.52 -18.94
N ARG A 357 -9.46 14.46 -17.88
CA ARG A 357 -9.01 14.08 -16.54
C ARG A 357 -10.01 13.17 -15.85
N GLY A 358 -9.61 12.54 -14.76
CA GLY A 358 -10.51 11.77 -13.92
C GLY A 358 -9.81 11.12 -12.75
N LEU A 359 -10.62 10.38 -12.00
CA LEU A 359 -10.18 9.48 -10.94
C LEU A 359 -10.47 8.05 -11.37
N TRP A 360 -9.51 7.16 -11.18
CA TRP A 360 -9.66 5.73 -11.40
C TRP A 360 -9.72 5.02 -10.06
N PHE A 361 -10.50 3.96 -9.99
CA PHE A 361 -10.56 3.11 -8.80
C PHE A 361 -10.64 1.64 -9.20
N THR A 362 -10.25 0.75 -8.29
CA THR A 362 -10.40 -0.69 -8.46
C THR A 362 -11.49 -1.24 -7.55
N ASN A 363 -12.28 -2.18 -8.07
CA ASN A 363 -13.13 -3.07 -7.29
C ASN A 363 -12.41 -4.41 -7.12
N GLY A 364 -12.15 -4.85 -5.89
CA GLY A 364 -11.27 -6.01 -5.68
C GLY A 364 -11.16 -6.54 -4.25
N LEU A 365 -12.26 -6.54 -3.49
CA LEU A 365 -12.32 -7.12 -2.13
C LEU A 365 -12.62 -8.63 -2.21
N ASP A 366 -12.08 -9.46 -1.32
CA ASP A 366 -12.30 -10.91 -1.25
C ASP A 366 -13.78 -11.39 -1.40
N PRO A 367 -14.82 -10.72 -0.86
CA PRO A 367 -16.22 -11.09 -1.07
C PRO A 367 -16.78 -10.62 -2.43
N ILE A 368 -15.95 -10.35 -3.45
CA ILE A 368 -16.39 -9.92 -4.78
C ILE A 368 -17.41 -10.89 -5.40
N VAL A 369 -17.38 -12.16 -5.01
CA VAL A 369 -18.38 -13.18 -5.39
C VAL A 369 -19.82 -12.83 -4.99
N HIS A 370 -20.01 -11.88 -4.07
CA HIS A 370 -21.31 -11.36 -3.63
C HIS A 370 -21.68 -10.02 -4.27
N ALA A 371 -20.85 -9.48 -5.17
CA ALA A 371 -21.17 -8.29 -5.94
C ALA A 371 -22.09 -8.61 -7.12
N GLU A 372 -22.84 -7.60 -7.61
CA GLU A 372 -23.69 -7.75 -8.80
C GLU A 372 -22.88 -8.23 -10.01
N LEU A 373 -21.66 -7.71 -10.16
CA LEU A 373 -20.65 -8.24 -11.06
C LEU A 373 -19.57 -8.97 -10.22
N PRO A 374 -19.56 -10.30 -10.19
CA PRO A 374 -18.62 -11.08 -9.39
C PRO A 374 -17.23 -11.18 -10.04
N GLN A 375 -16.69 -10.04 -10.48
CA GLN A 375 -15.38 -9.91 -11.10
C GLN A 375 -14.75 -8.55 -10.76
N SER A 376 -13.42 -8.53 -10.67
CA SER A 376 -12.67 -7.28 -10.48
C SER A 376 -12.79 -6.40 -11.72
N TYR A 377 -12.82 -5.09 -11.52
CA TYR A 377 -12.85 -4.13 -12.61
C TYR A 377 -12.18 -2.82 -12.19
N VAL A 378 -11.86 -2.00 -13.18
CA VAL A 378 -11.39 -0.61 -13.00
C VAL A 378 -12.49 0.34 -13.44
N GLY A 379 -12.88 1.25 -12.56
CA GLY A 379 -13.83 2.32 -12.87
C GLY A 379 -13.13 3.65 -13.13
N LYS A 380 -13.67 4.47 -14.03
CA LYS A 380 -13.26 5.87 -14.26
C LYS A 380 -14.39 6.81 -13.84
N VAL A 381 -14.08 7.74 -12.96
CA VAL A 381 -14.97 8.83 -12.51
C VAL A 381 -14.50 10.13 -13.15
N GLN A 382 -15.44 10.87 -13.73
CA GLN A 382 -15.19 12.22 -14.23
C GLN A 382 -16.25 13.14 -13.66
N LEU A 383 -15.82 14.31 -13.17
CA LEU A 383 -16.72 15.32 -12.64
C LEU A 383 -16.98 16.39 -13.69
N ARG A 384 -18.23 16.55 -14.09
CA ARG A 384 -18.62 17.66 -14.96
C ARG A 384 -18.70 18.96 -14.14
N PRO A 385 -18.30 20.11 -14.71
CA PRO A 385 -18.42 21.40 -14.04
C PRO A 385 -19.90 21.81 -13.86
N ASP A 386 -20.78 21.36 -14.76
CA ASP A 386 -22.22 21.54 -14.67
C ASP A 386 -22.98 20.40 -15.40
N PRO A 387 -24.28 20.19 -15.13
CA PRO A 387 -25.05 19.10 -15.72
C PRO A 387 -25.17 19.12 -17.25
N LEU A 388 -25.00 20.29 -17.88
CA LEU A 388 -25.13 20.52 -19.32
C LEU A 388 -23.79 20.52 -20.05
N ALA A 389 -22.67 20.43 -19.34
CA ALA A 389 -21.33 20.36 -19.91
C ALA A 389 -21.23 19.19 -20.91
N LYS A 390 -20.91 19.51 -22.17
CA LYS A 390 -20.90 18.56 -23.29
C LYS A 390 -19.57 17.91 -23.53
#